data_AF-A0A1D2R5H9-F1
#
_entry.id   AF-A0A1D2R5H9-F1
#
_cell.length_a   1.000
_cell.length_b   1.000
_cell.length_c   1.000
_cell.angle_alpha   90.00
_cell.angle_beta   90.00
_cell.angle_gamma   90.00
#
_symmetry.space_group_name_H-M   'P 1'
#
loop_
_entity.id
_entity.type
_entity.pdbx_description
1 polymer ?
#
loop_
_entity_poly.entity_id
_entity_poly.type
_entity_poly.pdbx_seq_one_letter_code
_entity_poly.pdbx_strand_id
1 'polypeptide(L)' 'MNGDYDKAYDALADKKIGIVYKTVASVEPYHATLHVEPGDGDKAKKVLDNAKIKWYEPTPFY' A
#
# COMPACT_ATOMS: atom_id res chain seq x y z
N MET A 1 -4.87 -4.24 15.09
CA MET A 1 -6.00 -4.49 14.16
C MET A 1 -5.65 -3.79 12.86
N ASN A 2 -5.29 -4.53 11.81
CA ASN A 2 -4.66 -4.01 10.58
C ASN A 2 -5.69 -3.41 9.60
N GLY A 3 -6.68 -2.67 10.11
CA GLY A 3 -7.85 -2.25 9.33
C GLY A 3 -7.52 -1.31 8.16
N ASP A 4 -6.43 -0.55 8.22
CA ASP A 4 -6.01 0.31 7.10
C ASP A 4 -5.32 -0.48 5.98
N TYR A 5 -4.66 -1.59 6.32
CA TYR A 5 -4.07 -2.49 5.32
C TYR A 5 -5.16 -3.24 4.55
N ASP A 6 -6.14 -3.82 5.24
CA ASP A 6 -7.21 -4.60 4.59
C ASP A 6 -7.98 -3.70 3.60
N LYS A 7 -8.29 -2.47 4.03
CA LYS A 7 -8.89 -1.44 3.15
C LYS A 7 -8.01 -1.07 1.96
N ALA A 8 -6.70 -0.96 2.16
CA ALA A 8 -5.76 -0.64 1.07
C ALA A 8 -5.70 -1.78 0.05
N TYR A 9 -5.67 -3.02 0.54
CA TYR A 9 -5.68 -4.21 -0.29
C TYR A 9 -6.96 -4.28 -1.13
N ASP A 10 -8.12 -4.16 -0.48
CA ASP A 10 -9.42 -4.20 -1.16
C ASP A 10 -9.57 -3.07 -2.19
N ALA A 11 -9.17 -1.85 -1.85
CA ALA A 11 -9.26 -0.70 -2.75
C ALA A 11 -8.38 -0.87 -4.00
N LEU A 12 -7.17 -1.43 -3.84
CA LEU A 12 -6.27 -1.71 -4.96
C LEU A 12 -6.79 -2.89 -5.81
N ALA A 13 -7.30 -3.94 -5.16
CA ALA A 13 -7.89 -5.11 -5.83
C ALA A 13 -9.12 -4.72 -6.68
N ASP A 14 -10.02 -3.89 -6.14
CA ASP A 14 -11.20 -3.36 -6.85
C ASP A 14 -10.83 -2.60 -8.13
N LYS A 15 -9.65 -1.98 -8.13
CA LYS A 15 -9.11 -1.22 -9.28
C LYS A 15 -8.19 -2.05 -10.16
N LYS A 16 -8.10 -3.37 -9.91
CA LYS A 16 -7.24 -4.32 -10.63
C LYS A 16 -5.76 -3.92 -10.59
N ILE A 17 -5.32 -3.27 -9.53
CA ILE A 17 -3.91 -2.95 -9.31
C ILE A 17 -3.25 -4.17 -8.67
N GLY A 18 -2.33 -4.79 -9.39
CA GLY A 18 -1.61 -5.97 -8.93
C GLY A 18 -0.67 -5.63 -7.78
N ILE A 19 -0.84 -6.32 -6.65
CA ILE A 19 0.13 -6.29 -5.55
C ILE A 19 1.10 -7.44 -5.76
N VAL A 20 2.36 -7.11 -6.02
CA VAL A 20 3.45 -8.05 -6.30
C VAL A 20 3.98 -8.68 -5.02
N TYR A 21 4.15 -7.87 -3.97
CA TYR A 21 4.72 -8.33 -2.71
C TYR A 21 4.21 -7.51 -1.52
N LYS A 22 4.19 -8.15 -0.34
CA LYS A 22 3.83 -7.52 0.94
C LYS A 22 4.96 -7.67 1.93
N THR A 23 5.35 -6.56 2.53
CA THR A 23 6.25 -6.55 3.68
C THR A 23 5.48 -6.05 4.90
N VAL A 24 5.61 -6.71 6.05
CA VAL A 24 5.05 -6.22 7.31
C VAL A 24 6.22 -5.99 8.25
N ALA A 25 6.43 -4.75 8.67
CA ALA A 25 7.41 -4.42 9.69
C ALA A 25 6.94 -5.01 11.02
N SER A 26 7.78 -5.87 11.61
CA SER A 26 7.53 -6.44 12.94
C SER A 26 8.08 -5.55 14.07
N VAL A 27 8.73 -4.44 13.72
CA VAL A 27 9.28 -3.44 14.64
C VAL A 27 8.44 -2.16 14.57
N GLU A 28 8.30 -1.47 15.69
CA GLU A 28 7.58 -0.20 15.74
C GLU A 28 8.29 0.88 14.91
N PRO A 29 7.55 1.71 14.17
CA PRO A 29 6.10 1.69 13.98
C PRO A 29 5.65 0.56 13.02
N TYR A 30 4.65 -0.24 13.45
CA TYR A 30 4.12 -1.38 12.68
C TYR A 30 3.51 -0.92 11.34
N HIS A 31 4.31 -0.94 10.27
CA HIS A 31 3.89 -0.58 8.93
C HIS A 31 3.75 -1.81 8.02
N ALA A 32 2.71 -1.81 7.19
CA ALA A 32 2.61 -2.71 6.05
C ALA A 32 3.03 -1.94 4.78
N THR A 33 3.90 -2.56 3.99
CA THR A 33 4.34 -2.05 2.69
C THR A 33 3.74 -2.93 1.61
N LEU A 34 3.02 -2.30 0.68
CA LEU A 34 2.46 -2.92 -0.51
C LEU A 34 3.33 -2.55 -1.71
N HIS A 35 3.93 -3.56 -2.35
CA HIS A 35 4.66 -3.38 -3.58
C HIS A 35 3.69 -3.63 -4.74
N VAL A 36 3.52 -2.63 -5.60
CA VAL A 36 2.72 -2.72 -6.82
C VAL A 36 3.62 -2.77 -8.05
N GLU A 37 3.06 -3.15 -9.20
CA GLU A 37 3.76 -3.09 -10.48
C GLU A 37 4.26 -1.65 -10.77
N PRO A 38 5.48 -1.46 -11.32
CA PRO A 38 6.05 -0.14 -11.58
C PRO A 38 5.14 0.78 -12.41
N GLY A 39 4.36 0.21 -13.34
CA GLY A 39 3.43 0.96 -14.19
C GLY A 39 2.13 1.40 -13.51
N ASP A 40 1.84 0.88 -12.31
CA ASP A 40 0.61 1.16 -11.57
C ASP A 40 0.83 1.99 -10.30
N GLY A 41 2.07 2.39 -9.99
CA GLY A 41 2.41 3.20 -8.82
C GLY A 41 1.56 4.47 -8.69
N ASP A 42 1.46 5.28 -9.75
CA ASP A 42 0.65 6.51 -9.72
C ASP A 42 -0.85 6.26 -9.59
N LYS A 43 -1.33 5.14 -10.14
CA LYS A 43 -2.74 4.74 -9.99
C LYS A 43 -3.00 4.29 -8.55
N ALA A 44 -2.09 3.52 -7.96
CA ALA A 44 -2.18 3.04 -6.59
C ALA A 44 -2.26 4.21 -5.61
N LYS A 45 -1.38 5.22 -5.76
CA LYS A 45 -1.41 6.45 -4.96
C LYS A 45 -2.78 7.12 -5.00
N LYS A 46 -3.32 7.37 -6.20
CA LYS A 46 -4.65 7.98 -6.38
C LYS A 46 -5.77 7.16 -5.74
N VAL A 47 -5.69 5.83 -5.80
CA VAL A 47 -6.69 4.94 -5.18
C VAL A 47 -6.64 5.04 -3.66
N LEU A 48 -5.44 5.04 -3.07
CA LEU A 48 -5.26 5.18 -1.63
C LEU A 48 -5.70 6.57 -1.12
N ASP A 49 -5.38 7.63 -1.86
CA ASP A 49 -5.83 9.00 -1.56
C ASP A 49 -7.36 9.12 -1.58
N ASN A 50 -8.00 8.57 -2.63
CA ASN A 50 -9.47 8.55 -2.75
C ASN A 50 -10.14 7.74 -1.63
N ALA A 51 -9.49 6.66 -1.19
CA ALA A 51 -9.95 5.84 -0.08
C ALA A 51 -9.65 6.47 1.30
N LYS A 52 -8.98 7.64 1.35
CA LYS A 52 -8.53 8.34 2.56
C LYS A 52 -7.66 7.46 3.46
N ILE A 53 -6.89 6.56 2.86
CA ILE A 53 -5.98 5.67 3.57
C ILE A 53 -4.66 6.41 3.73
N LYS A 54 -4.11 6.45 4.94
CA LYS A 54 -2.78 7.02 5.15
C LYS A 54 -1.73 6.09 4.57
N TRP A 55 -0.93 6.61 3.66
CA TRP A 55 0.20 5.92 3.07
C TRP A 55 1.41 6.85 3.03
N TYR A 56 2.59 6.25 2.88
CA TYR A 56 3.86 6.97 2.80
C TYR A 56 4.65 6.38 1.64
N GLU A 57 5.42 7.21 0.96
CA GLU A 57 6.41 6.69 0.01
C GLU A 57 7.45 5.86 0.79
N PRO A 58 7.90 4.72 0.24
CA PRO A 58 8.96 3.96 0.87
C PRO A 58 10.21 4.84 0.95
N THR A 59 10.68 5.12 2.15
CA THR A 59 12.00 5.75 2.34
C THR A 59 13.06 4.71 1.98
N PRO A 60 13.90 4.93 0.95
CA PRO A 60 14.98 4.01 0.66
C PRO A 60 15.96 4.00 1.84
N PHE A 61 16.21 2.82 2.41
CA PHE A 61 17.32 2.62 3.33
C PHE A 61 18.59 2.54 2.48
N TYR A 62 19.42 3.59 2.55
CA TYR A 62 20.77 3.61 1.98
C TYR A 62 21.77 2.95 2.94
#